data_AF-A0ABD2GT58-F1
#
_entry.id   AF-A0ABD2GT58-F1
#
_cell.length_a   1.000
_cell.length_b   1.000
_cell.length_c   1.000
_cell.angle_alpha   90.00
_cell.angle_beta   90.00
_cell.angle_gamma   90.00
#
_symmetry.space_group_name_H-M   'P 1'
#
loop_
_entity.id
_entity.type
_entity.pdbx_description
1 polymer ?
#
loop_
_entity_poly.entity_id
_entity_poly.type
_entity_poly.pdbx_seq_one_letter_code
_entity_poly.pdbx_strand_id
1 'polypeptide(L)'
;MQQQPPPDSTRLCVTPQSLLWSLSASWAPSSPRTSSGRRTSALLSLHDLYASRTLRRAGKIVADPSHPEHKVFVPLPSGRRLRSIRTKTSLHLNSFFPSATGLINKARDPH
;
A
#
# COMPACT_ATOMS: atom_id res chain seq x y z
N MET A 1 -60.18 7.69 -7.57
CA MET A 1 -60.66 7.14 -8.86
C MET A 1 -60.74 8.30 -9.83
N GLN A 2 -60.51 8.07 -11.13
CA GLN A 2 -60.29 9.04 -12.22
C GLN A 2 -58.78 9.34 -12.43
N GLN A 3 -58.05 8.40 -13.04
CA GLN A 3 -57.91 8.12 -14.48
C GLN A 3 -57.07 9.16 -15.22
N GLN A 4 -55.93 8.68 -15.73
CA GLN A 4 -54.99 9.35 -16.63
C GLN A 4 -55.38 9.05 -18.08
N PRO A 5 -55.32 10.01 -19.02
CA PRO A 5 -55.49 9.70 -20.44
C PRO A 5 -54.16 9.23 -21.11
N PRO A 6 -54.21 8.26 -22.05
CA PRO A 6 -53.06 7.71 -22.79
C PRO A 6 -52.83 8.44 -24.15
N PRO A 7 -51.80 8.07 -24.95
CA PRO A 7 -51.01 8.99 -25.77
C PRO A 7 -51.48 9.09 -27.22
N ASP A 8 -51.25 10.25 -27.85
CA ASP A 8 -51.29 10.38 -29.31
C ASP A 8 -49.95 10.75 -29.91
N SER A 9 -49.66 9.99 -30.95
CA SER A 9 -48.39 9.80 -31.61
C SER A 9 -48.31 10.67 -32.86
N THR A 10 -47.09 11.04 -33.22
CA THR A 10 -46.65 11.42 -34.57
C THR A 10 -46.91 12.86 -35.01
N ARG A 11 -45.83 13.67 -34.98
CA ARG A 11 -45.16 14.14 -36.21
C ARG A 11 -43.77 14.67 -35.89
N LEU A 12 -42.80 13.93 -36.42
CA LEU A 12 -41.38 14.20 -36.41
C LEU A 12 -41.08 15.47 -37.21
N CYS A 13 -40.48 16.47 -36.56
CA CYS A 13 -39.60 17.42 -37.23
C CYS A 13 -38.19 17.23 -36.66
N VAL A 14 -37.39 16.53 -37.46
CA VAL A 14 -35.94 16.43 -37.33
C VAL A 14 -35.34 17.83 -37.43
N THR A 15 -34.55 18.24 -36.44
CA THR A 15 -33.57 19.32 -36.58
C THR A 15 -32.25 18.93 -35.91
N PRO A 16 -31.11 19.44 -36.40
CA PRO A 16 -29.83 18.77 -36.33
C PRO A 16 -29.11 19.02 -35.00
N GLN A 17 -28.39 17.98 -34.63
CA GLN A 17 -27.33 17.89 -33.64
C GLN A 17 -26.34 19.08 -33.73
N SER A 18 -26.23 19.84 -32.64
CA SER A 18 -25.03 20.64 -32.31
C SER A 18 -25.00 20.76 -30.78
N LEU A 19 -24.35 19.82 -30.10
CA LEU A 19 -22.96 19.91 -29.64
C LEU A 19 -22.72 21.11 -28.72
N LEU A 20 -23.04 20.93 -27.43
CA LEU A 20 -22.31 21.49 -26.29
C LEU A 20 -22.73 20.70 -25.03
N TRP A 21 -22.40 19.40 -25.03
CA TRP A 21 -22.16 18.74 -23.77
C TRP A 21 -20.90 19.40 -23.20
N SER A 22 -21.04 20.28 -22.21
CA SER A 22 -19.89 20.62 -21.38
C SER A 22 -19.64 19.43 -20.45
N LEU A 23 -18.90 18.45 -20.95
CA LEU A 23 -18.23 17.46 -20.10
C LEU A 23 -17.18 18.21 -19.29
N SER A 24 -17.33 18.21 -17.98
CA SER A 24 -16.17 18.16 -17.09
C SER A 24 -16.44 17.11 -16.02
N ALA A 25 -16.41 15.86 -16.47
CA ALA A 25 -16.04 14.77 -15.59
C ALA A 25 -14.65 15.10 -15.04
N SER A 26 -14.57 15.43 -13.76
CA SER A 26 -13.30 15.56 -13.03
C SER A 26 -12.64 14.18 -12.86
N TRP A 27 -12.33 13.51 -13.97
CA TRP A 27 -11.23 12.56 -14.00
C TRP A 27 -9.97 13.42 -14.00
N ALA A 28 -9.55 13.88 -12.83
CA ALA A 28 -8.16 14.27 -12.65
C ALA A 28 -7.36 12.96 -12.72
N PRO A 29 -6.44 12.79 -13.68
CA PRO A 29 -5.43 11.76 -13.52
C PRO A 29 -4.67 12.14 -12.25
N SER A 30 -4.75 11.28 -11.23
CA SER A 30 -3.85 11.34 -10.09
C SER A 30 -2.46 11.68 -10.59
N SER A 31 -1.87 12.73 -10.00
CA SER A 31 -0.59 13.33 -10.34
C SER A 31 0.39 12.32 -10.96
N PRO A 32 1.15 12.67 -12.02
CA PRO A 32 2.13 11.78 -12.58
C PRO A 32 2.94 11.23 -11.42
N ARG A 33 2.81 9.91 -11.21
CA ARG A 33 3.63 9.19 -10.26
C ARG A 33 5.03 9.47 -10.74
N THR A 34 5.68 10.45 -10.11
CA THR A 34 7.08 10.77 -10.33
C THR A 34 7.76 9.43 -10.31
N SER A 35 8.31 9.04 -11.45
CA SER A 35 9.06 7.81 -11.59
C SER A 35 10.06 7.86 -10.45
N SER A 36 9.83 7.06 -9.41
CA SER A 36 10.71 7.00 -8.26
C SER A 36 12.07 6.71 -8.86
N GLY A 37 12.96 7.70 -8.79
CA GLY A 37 14.16 7.76 -9.59
C GLY A 37 14.78 6.38 -9.64
N ARG A 38 15.01 5.89 -10.87
CA ARG A 38 15.85 4.71 -11.09
C ARG A 38 17.06 4.93 -10.20
N ARG A 39 17.18 4.13 -9.14
CA ARG A 39 18.25 4.26 -8.14
C ARG A 39 19.56 4.07 -8.91
N THR A 40 20.21 5.17 -9.23
CA THR A 40 21.59 5.24 -9.71
C THR A 40 22.55 5.23 -8.52
N SER A 41 22.12 4.69 -7.37
CA SER A 41 23.01 4.43 -6.25
C SER A 41 23.99 3.35 -6.68
N ALA A 42 25.29 3.62 -6.48
CA ALA A 42 26.34 2.61 -6.49
C ALA A 42 25.81 1.27 -5.95
N LEU A 43 26.12 0.17 -6.63
CA LEU A 43 25.57 -1.17 -6.37
C LEU A 43 25.58 -1.46 -4.86
N LEU A 44 24.44 -1.22 -4.20
CA LEU A 44 24.27 -1.58 -2.79
C LEU A 44 24.45 -3.09 -2.72
N SER A 45 25.18 -3.56 -1.69
CA SER A 45 25.31 -4.99 -1.46
C SER A 45 23.91 -5.63 -1.41
N LEU A 46 23.80 -6.87 -1.89
CA LEU A 46 22.55 -7.64 -1.78
C LEU A 46 22.03 -7.64 -0.33
N HIS A 47 22.95 -7.66 0.64
CA HIS A 47 22.63 -7.59 2.06
C HIS A 47 21.97 -6.27 2.45
N ASP A 48 22.49 -5.13 2.01
CA ASP A 48 21.95 -3.80 2.33
C ASP A 48 20.59 -3.58 1.66
N LEU A 49 20.45 -4.05 0.42
CA LEU A 49 19.18 -4.03 -0.29
C LEU A 49 18.12 -4.87 0.43
N TYR A 50 18.50 -6.07 0.88
CA TYR A 50 17.63 -6.93 1.67
C TYR A 50 17.25 -6.26 3.00
N ALA A 51 18.23 -5.74 3.76
CA ALA A 51 17.99 -5.08 5.04
C ALA A 51 17.04 -3.88 4.89
N SER A 52 17.29 -3.01 3.90
CA SER A 52 16.44 -1.85 3.60
C SER A 52 15.00 -2.26 3.26
N ARG A 53 14.83 -3.28 2.40
CA ARG A 53 13.49 -3.78 2.04
C ARG A 53 12.78 -4.40 3.23
N THR A 54 13.49 -5.19 4.02
CA THR A 54 12.97 -5.86 5.21
C THR A 54 12.51 -4.85 6.25
N LEU A 55 13.32 -3.83 6.55
CA LEU A 55 12.94 -2.75 7.47
C LEU A 55 11.69 -2.01 7.01
N ARG A 56 11.61 -1.65 5.72
CA ARG A 56 10.43 -0.97 5.16
C ARG A 56 9.18 -1.84 5.26
N ARG A 57 9.27 -3.14 4.97
CA ARG A 57 8.12 -4.05 5.00
C ARG A 57 7.68 -4.35 6.42
N ALA A 58 8.63 -4.68 7.31
CA ALA A 58 8.35 -4.94 8.71
C ALA A 58 7.79 -3.70 9.41
N GLY A 59 8.33 -2.50 9.12
CA GLY A 59 7.79 -1.25 9.65
C GLY A 59 6.32 -1.04 9.29
N LYS A 60 5.88 -1.40 8.07
CA LYS A 60 4.47 -1.34 7.68
C LYS A 60 3.60 -2.33 8.46
N ILE A 61 4.08 -3.56 8.67
CA ILE A 61 3.36 -4.57 9.45
C ILE A 61 3.23 -4.15 10.92
N VAL A 62 4.31 -3.60 11.49
CA VAL A 62 4.30 -3.09 12.87
C VAL A 62 3.39 -1.86 13.01
N ALA A 63 3.30 -1.01 11.99
CA ALA A 63 2.42 0.16 12.02
C ALA A 63 0.94 -0.18 11.80
N ASP A 64 0.63 -1.33 11.20
CA ASP A 64 -0.73 -1.76 10.89
C ASP A 64 -1.24 -2.82 11.91
N PRO A 65 -2.09 -2.44 12.87
CA PRO A 65 -2.62 -3.39 13.86
C PRO A 65 -3.62 -4.38 13.27
N SER A 66 -4.20 -4.11 12.10
CA SER A 66 -5.13 -5.02 11.41
C SER A 66 -4.40 -6.14 10.67
N HIS A 67 -3.07 -6.04 10.54
CA HIS A 67 -2.27 -7.03 9.85
C HIS A 67 -2.24 -8.35 10.64
N PRO A 68 -2.46 -9.53 10.01
CA PRO A 68 -2.51 -10.82 10.71
C PRO A 68 -1.21 -11.11 11.48
N GLU A 69 -0.08 -10.78 10.87
CA GLU A 69 1.26 -10.99 11.45
C GLU A 69 1.73 -9.86 12.38
N HIS A 70 0.88 -8.87 12.70
CA HIS A 70 1.25 -7.79 13.62
C HIS A 70 1.67 -8.35 14.99
N LYS A 71 0.98 -9.40 15.46
CA LYS A 71 1.20 -10.07 16.75
C LYS A 71 2.58 -10.72 16.88
N VAL A 72 3.29 -10.94 15.77
CA VAL A 72 4.65 -11.50 15.78
C VAL A 72 5.66 -10.45 16.25
N PHE A 73 5.39 -9.16 15.98
CA PHE A 73 6.26 -8.05 16.35
C PHE A 73 5.83 -7.41 17.66
N VAL A 74 6.09 -8.11 18.77
CA VAL A 74 5.72 -7.61 20.10
C VAL A 74 6.84 -6.74 20.69
N PRO A 75 6.62 -5.47 21.03
CA PRO A 75 7.62 -4.66 21.74
C PRO A 75 7.83 -5.16 23.18
N LEU A 76 9.06 -5.03 23.69
CA LEU A 76 9.37 -5.21 25.10
C LEU A 76 8.80 -4.05 25.94
N PRO A 77 8.66 -4.20 27.27
CA PRO A 77 8.14 -3.13 28.14
C PRO A 77 8.92 -1.82 28.05
N SER A 78 10.21 -1.88 27.69
CA SER A 78 11.05 -0.70 27.47
C SER A 78 10.70 0.08 26.19
N GLY A 79 9.89 -0.48 25.28
CA GLY A 79 9.53 0.10 23.99
C GLY A 79 10.65 0.17 22.96
N ARG A 80 11.92 0.06 23.39
CA ARG A 80 13.11 0.20 22.54
C ARG A 80 13.30 -0.97 21.57
N ARG A 81 12.97 -2.19 21.99
CA ARG A 81 13.27 -3.42 21.27
C ARG A 81 12.02 -4.29 21.13
N LEU A 82 11.97 -5.06 20.06
CA LEU A 82 11.00 -6.13 19.82
C LEU A 82 11.46 -7.44 20.47
N ARG A 83 10.51 -8.26 20.89
CA ARG A 83 10.72 -9.61 21.40
C ARG A 83 11.27 -10.50 20.29
N SER A 84 12.42 -11.14 20.56
CA SER A 84 13.03 -12.08 19.62
C SER A 84 12.18 -13.35 19.47
N ILE A 85 12.03 -13.81 18.23
CA ILE A 85 11.40 -15.10 17.90
C ILE A 85 12.41 -16.21 18.20
N ARG A 86 12.02 -17.19 19.01
CA ARG A 86 12.88 -18.31 19.41
C ARG A 86 12.68 -19.47 18.44
N THR A 87 13.69 -19.79 17.63
CA THR A 87 13.70 -20.97 16.76
C THR A 87 15.04 -21.68 16.78
N LYS A 88 15.04 -23.01 16.67
CA LYS A 88 16.26 -23.84 16.68
C LYS A 88 16.78 -24.21 15.28
N THR A 89 15.96 -24.00 14.25
CA THR A 89 16.26 -24.42 12.88
C THR A 89 16.88 -23.30 12.05
N SER A 90 17.99 -23.56 11.38
CA SER A 90 18.69 -22.61 10.50
C SER A 90 17.78 -22.03 9.41
N LEU A 91 16.93 -22.84 8.79
CA LEU A 91 15.99 -22.39 7.75
C LEU A 91 15.09 -21.26 8.27
N HIS A 92 14.56 -21.41 9.49
CA HIS A 92 13.66 -20.40 10.07
C HIS A 92 14.41 -19.13 10.47
N LEU A 93 15.67 -19.23 10.95
CA LEU A 93 16.51 -18.07 11.24
C LEU A 93 16.77 -17.19 10.01
N ASN A 94 16.86 -17.81 8.84
CA ASN A 94 17.04 -17.12 7.56
C ASN A 94 15.72 -16.66 6.92
N SER A 95 14.58 -16.91 7.58
CA SER A 95 13.27 -16.45 7.10
C SER A 95 13.02 -14.98 7.45
N PHE A 96 11.94 -14.42 6.89
CA PHE A 96 11.62 -13.00 7.00
C PHE A 96 11.46 -12.51 8.45
N PHE A 97 10.67 -13.18 9.29
CA PHE A 97 10.27 -12.63 10.60
C PHE A 97 11.41 -12.57 11.64
N PRO A 98 12.21 -13.64 11.84
CA PRO A 98 13.33 -13.57 12.78
C PRO A 98 14.39 -12.56 12.34
N SER A 99 14.69 -12.53 11.04
CA SER A 99 15.60 -11.56 10.43
C SER A 99 15.11 -10.12 10.59
N ALA A 100 13.84 -9.85 10.28
CA ALA A 100 13.22 -8.54 10.43
C ALA A 100 13.25 -8.03 11.88
N THR A 101 12.95 -8.92 12.83
CA THR A 101 12.99 -8.61 14.26
C THR A 101 14.39 -8.20 14.70
N GLY A 102 15.41 -8.95 14.26
CA GLY A 102 16.82 -8.63 14.54
C GLY A 102 17.25 -7.30 13.92
N LEU A 103 16.87 -7.03 12.67
CA LEU A 103 17.19 -5.78 11.98
C LEU A 103 16.54 -4.57 12.66
N ILE A 104 15.26 -4.65 13.04
CA ILE A 104 14.59 -3.58 13.76
C ILE A 104 15.26 -3.33 15.11
N ASN A 105 15.64 -4.39 15.82
CA ASN A 105 16.32 -4.28 17.11
C ASN A 105 17.69 -3.59 16.98
N LYS A 106 18.47 -3.94 15.96
CA LYS A 106 19.76 -3.28 15.67
C LYS A 106 19.58 -1.82 15.25
N ALA A 107 18.53 -1.51 14.48
CA ALA A 107 18.26 -0.15 14.02
C ALA A 107 17.75 0.77 15.14
N ARG A 108 17.05 0.24 16.14
CA ARG A 108 16.52 1.01 17.28
C ARG A 108 17.51 1.15 18.45
N ASP A 109 18.49 0.26 18.53
CA ASP A 109 19.50 0.23 19.59
C ASP A 109 20.91 0.18 18.97
N PRO A 110 21.36 1.27 18.32
CA PRO A 110 22.73 1.36 17.84
C PRO A 110 23.67 1.49 19.04
N HIS A 111 24.49 0.47 19.25
CA HIS A 111 25.61 0.48 20.21
C HIS A 111 26.85 1.11 19.59
#